data_AF-A0A7K2M5S0-F1
#
_entry.id   AF-A0A7K2M5S0-F1
#
_cell.length_a   1.000
_cell.length_b   1.000
_cell.length_c   1.000
_cell.angle_alpha   90.00
_cell.angle_beta   90.00
_cell.angle_gamma   90.00
#
_symmetry.space_group_name_H-M   'P 1'
#
loop_
_entity.id
_entity.type
_entity.pdbx_description
1 polymer ?
#
loop_
_entity_poly.entity_id
_entity_poly.type
_entity_poly.pdbx_seq_one_letter_code
_entity_poly.pdbx_strand_id
1 'polypeptide(L)'
;ARLVLDEAARLDPPLELDYLALVDPSDFTEIDDDFTGEAVLAVAARVGATRLIDNLPLAFGTGEAPGTREAHTASGPGSAPVPPVSPATHESPGAAS
;
A
#
# COMPACT_ATOMS: atom_id res chain seq x y z
N ALA A 1 18.38 8.58 -6.67
CA ALA A 1 17.54 9.04 -5.54
C ALA A 1 18.31 9.78 -4.44
N ARG A 2 19.53 9.37 -4.07
CA ARG A 2 20.28 9.90 -2.91
C ARG A 2 20.36 11.43 -2.84
N LEU A 3 20.66 12.10 -3.96
CA LEU A 3 20.80 13.56 -4.02
C LEU A 3 19.55 14.31 -3.50
N VAL A 4 18.36 13.89 -3.90
CA VAL A 4 17.09 14.54 -3.50
C VAL A 4 16.83 14.31 -2.01
N LEU A 5 17.12 13.11 -1.50
CA LEU A 5 16.98 12.80 -0.09
C LEU A 5 17.97 13.60 0.77
N ASP A 6 19.22 13.74 0.30
CA ASP A 6 20.24 14.53 0.98
C ASP A 6 19.86 16.02 1.01
N GLU A 7 19.18 16.52 -0.02
CA GLU A 7 18.63 17.88 -0.03
C GLU A 7 17.45 18.02 0.94
N ALA A 8 16.51 17.07 0.92
CA ALA A 8 15.35 17.07 1.83
C ALA A 8 15.77 17.00 3.31
N ALA A 9 16.85 16.29 3.62
CA ALA A 9 17.43 16.22 4.97
C ALA A 9 17.98 17.56 5.47
N ARG A 10 18.22 18.53 4.58
CA ARG A 10 18.70 19.88 4.91
C ARG A 10 17.59 20.93 5.02
N LEU A 11 16.32 20.55 4.80
CA LEU A 11 15.18 21.45 4.95
C LEU A 11 14.85 21.71 6.42
N ASP A 12 13.96 22.68 6.68
CA ASP A 12 13.42 22.99 8.01
C ASP A 12 11.88 22.98 7.99
N PRO A 13 11.21 22.02 8.66
CA PRO A 13 11.81 20.88 9.36
C PRO A 13 12.47 19.87 8.39
N PRO A 14 13.50 19.12 8.83
CA PRO A 14 14.20 18.17 7.97
C PRO A 14 13.33 16.96 7.67
N LEU A 15 13.60 16.33 6.52
CA LEU A 15 13.07 15.01 6.21
C LEU A 15 14.03 13.93 6.74
N GLU A 16 13.58 13.18 7.74
CA GLU A 16 14.30 12.06 8.34
C GLU A 16 13.78 10.75 7.76
N LEU A 17 14.62 10.01 7.04
CA LEU A 17 14.20 8.76 6.41
C LEU A 17 14.23 7.60 7.42
N ASP A 18 13.08 6.98 7.67
CA ASP A 18 12.96 5.79 8.52
C ASP A 18 13.21 4.50 7.72
N TYR A 19 12.62 4.41 6.51
CA TYR A 19 12.64 3.22 5.67
C TYR A 19 12.52 3.60 4.19
N LEU A 20 13.33 2.96 3.34
CA LEU A 20 13.25 3.07 1.89
C LEU A 20 13.76 1.76 1.29
N ALA A 21 12.86 0.99 0.72
CA ALA A 21 13.20 -0.28 0.09
C ALA A 21 12.25 -0.62 -1.06
N LEU A 22 12.74 -1.44 -1.98
CA LEU A 22 11.89 -2.17 -2.91
C LEU A 22 11.54 -3.52 -2.28
N VAL A 23 10.24 -3.83 -2.26
CA VAL A 23 9.74 -5.06 -1.64
C VAL A 23 8.81 -5.83 -2.57
N ASP A 24 8.74 -7.15 -2.35
CA ASP A 24 7.77 -8.02 -3.01
C ASP A 24 6.37 -7.72 -2.45
N PRO A 25 5.35 -7.47 -3.30
CA PRO A 25 4.01 -7.13 -2.83
C PRO A 25 3.28 -8.28 -2.10
N SER A 26 3.73 -9.52 -2.24
CA SER A 26 3.11 -10.71 -1.66
C SER A 26 3.47 -10.92 -0.19
N ASP A 27 4.69 -10.58 0.21
CA ASP A 27 5.20 -10.81 1.56
C ASP A 27 5.97 -9.64 2.19
N PHE A 28 6.14 -8.53 1.45
CA PHE A 28 6.87 -7.33 1.87
C PHE A 28 8.34 -7.59 2.26
N THR A 29 8.95 -8.63 1.68
CA THR A 29 10.39 -8.86 1.80
C THR A 29 11.17 -8.03 0.76
N GLU A 30 12.40 -7.63 1.09
CA GLU A 30 13.24 -6.89 0.14
C GLU A 30 13.60 -7.77 -1.06
N ILE A 31 13.49 -7.20 -2.26
CA ILE A 31 13.83 -7.88 -3.51
C ILE A 31 15.29 -7.62 -3.89
N ASP A 32 15.89 -8.55 -4.62
CA ASP A 32 17.27 -8.42 -5.12
C ASP A 32 17.38 -7.45 -6.32
N ASP A 33 18.61 -7.00 -6.59
CA ASP A 33 18.91 -6.03 -7.64
C ASP A 33 18.59 -6.54 -9.06
N ASP A 34 18.53 -7.87 -9.25
CA ASP A 34 18.25 -8.51 -10.54
C ASP A 34 16.75 -8.88 -10.68
N PHE A 35 15.90 -8.47 -9.73
CA PHE A 35 14.48 -8.79 -9.71
C PHE A 35 13.74 -8.24 -10.94
N THR A 36 12.89 -9.08 -11.51
CA THR A 36 11.97 -8.72 -12.60
C THR A 36 10.54 -9.06 -12.19
N GLY A 37 9.60 -8.14 -12.42
CA GLY A 37 8.20 -8.31 -12.05
C GLY A 37 7.63 -7.08 -11.35
N GLU A 38 6.50 -7.28 -10.68
CA GLU A 38 5.85 -6.25 -9.87
C GLU A 38 6.53 -6.12 -8.51
N ALA A 39 6.74 -4.89 -8.07
CA ALA A 39 7.39 -4.54 -6.82
C ALA A 39 6.70 -3.32 -6.20
N VAL A 40 6.96 -3.07 -4.92
CA VAL A 40 6.50 -1.86 -4.22
C VAL A 40 7.70 -1.11 -3.70
N LEU A 41 7.84 0.17 -4.06
CA LEU A 41 8.73 1.09 -3.37
C LEU A 41 8.04 1.56 -2.10
N ALA A 42 8.48 1.02 -0.96
CA ALA A 42 7.98 1.38 0.35
C ALA A 42 8.86 2.47 0.96
N VAL A 43 8.22 3.57 1.35
CA VAL A 43 8.87 4.75 1.94
C VAL A 43 8.21 5.09 3.27
N ALA A 44 9.02 5.29 4.30
CA ALA A 44 8.59 5.94 5.53
C ALA A 44 9.60 7.01 5.93
N ALA A 45 9.10 8.19 6.25
CA ALA A 45 9.93 9.32 6.68
C ALA A 45 9.21 10.18 7.72
N ARG A 46 9.96 10.95 8.50
CA ARG A 46 9.44 11.96 9.42
C ARG A 46 9.77 13.36 8.93
N VAL A 47 8.81 14.26 9.11
CA VAL A 47 8.97 15.70 8.87
C VAL A 47 8.43 16.42 10.11
N GLY A 48 9.33 16.88 10.97
CA GLY A 48 8.98 17.36 12.31
C GLY A 48 8.31 16.24 13.13
N ALA A 49 7.07 16.46 13.58
CA ALA A 49 6.30 15.48 14.36
C ALA A 49 5.48 14.50 13.48
N THR A 50 5.44 14.71 12.17
CA THR A 50 4.56 13.95 11.28
C THR A 50 5.33 12.81 10.62
N ARG A 51 4.79 11.58 10.70
CA ARG A 51 5.31 10.42 9.98
C ARG A 51 4.54 10.21 8.68
N LEU A 52 5.25 10.29 7.55
CA LEU A 52 4.75 10.07 6.21
C LEU A 52 5.04 8.63 5.77
N ILE A 53 4.11 8.04 5.04
CA ILE A 53 4.23 6.70 4.46
C ILE A 53 3.76 6.82 3.01
N ASP A 54 4.53 6.26 2.08
CA ASP A 54 4.12 6.13 0.69
C ASP A 54 4.55 4.75 0.17
N ASN A 55 3.66 4.11 -0.59
CA ASN A 55 3.87 2.80 -1.19
C ASN A 55 3.56 2.95 -2.68
N LEU A 56 4.59 2.94 -3.51
CA LEU A 56 4.45 3.12 -4.95
C LEU A 56 4.67 1.78 -5.68
N PRO A 57 3.64 1.19 -6.32
CA PRO A 57 3.82 0.02 -7.18
C PRO A 57 4.69 0.35 -8.39
N LEU A 58 5.61 -0.54 -8.71
CA LEU A 58 6.55 -0.44 -9.82
C LEU A 58 6.61 -1.77 -10.56
N ALA A 59 6.73 -1.73 -11.88
CA ALA A 59 6.97 -2.90 -12.71
C ALA A 59 8.38 -2.85 -13.29
N PHE A 60 9.20 -3.85 -12.96
CA PHE A 60 10.54 -4.04 -13.49
C PHE A 60 10.52 -5.08 -14.60
N GLY A 61 10.92 -4.69 -15.82
CA GLY A 61 10.94 -5.56 -16.99
C GLY A 61 12.23 -5.40 -17.80
N THR A 62 12.52 -6.39 -18.65
CA THR A 62 13.67 -6.40 -19.56
C THR A 62 13.46 -5.40 -20.70
N GLY A 63 13.71 -4.11 -20.46
CA GLY A 63 14.13 -3.13 -21.46
C GLY A 63 13.32 -2.93 -22.74
N GLU A 64 12.04 -3.32 -22.82
CA GLU A 64 11.15 -2.81 -23.85
C GLU A 64 10.60 -1.47 -23.34
N ALA A 65 10.81 -0.38 -24.08
CA ALA A 65 10.22 0.93 -23.78
C ALA A 65 8.72 0.75 -23.45
N PRO A 66 8.13 1.54 -22.52
CA PRO A 66 6.71 1.42 -22.21
C PRO A 66 5.88 1.77 -23.45
N GLY A 67 5.64 0.77 -24.30
CA GLY A 67 4.62 0.80 -25.32
C GLY A 67 3.30 0.86 -24.59
N THR A 68 2.55 1.93 -24.85
CA THR A 68 1.13 2.15 -24.58
C THR A 68 0.41 0.91 -24.05
N ARG A 69 0.45 0.71 -22.73
CA ARG A 69 -0.54 -0.14 -22.05
C ARG A 69 -1.48 0.81 -21.35
N GLU A 70 -2.65 0.95 -21.96
CA GLU A 70 -3.81 1.59 -21.36
C GLU A 70 -3.97 1.10 -19.92
N ALA A 71 -4.27 2.03 -19.01
CA ALA A 71 -4.53 1.77 -17.61
C ALA A 71 -5.46 0.55 -17.46
N HIS A 72 -4.92 -0.57 -16.98
CA HIS A 72 -5.72 -1.76 -16.69
C HIS A 72 -6.33 -1.58 -15.30
N THR A 73 -7.59 -1.13 -15.34
CA THR A 73 -8.68 -1.46 -14.43
C THR A 73 -8.29 -2.28 -13.20
N ALA A 74 -8.50 -1.70 -12.01
CA ALA A 74 -8.67 -2.46 -10.79
C ALA A 74 -9.86 -3.43 -10.96
N SER A 75 -9.58 -4.66 -11.37
CA SER A 75 -10.52 -5.77 -11.27
C SER A 75 -10.41 -6.30 -9.84
N GLY A 76 -11.08 -5.64 -8.91
CA GLY A 76 -11.30 -6.21 -7.59
C GLY A 76 -12.12 -7.49 -7.72
N PRO A 77 -11.85 -8.56 -6.94
CA PRO A 77 -12.81 -9.65 -6.85
C PRO A 77 -14.13 -9.06 -6.35
N GLY A 78 -15.18 -9.21 -7.14
CA GLY A 78 -16.49 -8.66 -6.80
C GLY A 78 -16.86 -9.05 -5.38
N SER A 79 -17.09 -8.06 -4.51
CA SER A 79 -17.73 -8.30 -3.23
C SER A 79 -19.05 -9.00 -3.52
N ALA A 80 -19.15 -10.26 -3.12
CA ALA A 80 -20.43 -10.95 -3.07
C ALA A 80 -21.39 -10.10 -2.22
N PRO A 81 -22.66 -9.93 -2.63
CA PRO A 81 -23.62 -9.15 -1.85
C PRO A 81 -23.76 -9.77 -0.45
N VAL A 82 -23.54 -8.97 0.59
CA VAL A 82 -23.82 -9.34 1.98
C VAL A 82 -25.33 -9.59 2.10
N PRO A 83 -25.79 -10.80 2.50
CA PRO A 83 -27.20 -11.04 2.69
C PRO A 83 -27.74 -10.20 3.86
N PRO A 84 -29.00 -9.74 3.82
CA PRO A 84 -29.58 -8.99 4.92
C PRO A 84 -29.67 -9.88 6.17
N VAL A 85 -29.12 -9.41 7.29
CA VAL A 85 -29.33 -9.99 8.61
C VAL A 85 -30.83 -9.89 8.95
N SER A 86 -31.47 -11.03 9.18
CA SER A 86 -32.84 -11.06 9.69
C SER A 86 -32.86 -10.55 11.13
N PRO A 87 -33.83 -9.68 11.51
CA PRO A 87 -33.91 -9.22 12.89
C PRO A 87 -34.24 -10.40 13.81
N ALA A 88 -33.46 -10.57 14.87
CA ALA A 88 -33.74 -11.55 15.91
C ALA A 88 -35.08 -11.19 16.58
N THR A 89 -36.05 -12.10 16.52
CA THR A 89 -37.26 -12.03 17.33
C THR A 89 -36.86 -12.11 18.80
N HIS A 90 -37.06 -11.02 19.53
CA HIS A 90 -37.00 -11.02 20.98
C HIS A 90 -38.26 -11.74 21.49
N GLU A 91 -38.19 -13.03 21.78
CA GLU A 91 -39.20 -13.68 22.62
C GLU A 91 -39.03 -13.16 24.05
N SER A 92 -40.02 -12.40 24.51
CA SER A 92 -40.18 -12.05 25.93
C SER A 92 -40.57 -13.30 26.72
N PRO A 93 -39.92 -13.59 27.86
CA PRO A 93 -40.33 -14.71 28.70
C PRO A 93 -41.69 -14.39 29.36
N GLY A 94 -42.55 -15.41 29.36
CA GLY A 94 -43.93 -15.33 29.83
C GLY A 94 -44.07 -14.80 31.25
N ALA A 95 -45.04 -13.90 31.43
CA ALA A 95 -45.58 -13.59 32.74
C ALA A 95 -46.50 -14.73 33.16
N ALA A 96 -46.05 -15.52 34.13
CA ALA A 96 -46.93 -16.32 34.96
C ALA A 96 -47.73 -15.39 35.86
N SER A 97 -49.07 -15.45 35.77
CA SER A 97 -49.96 -15.35 36.93
C SER A 97 -51.39 -15.73 36.57
#